data_AF-A0A3Q0JCE0-F1
#
_entry.id   AF-A0A3Q0JCE0-F1
#
_cell.length_a   1.000
_cell.length_b   1.000
_cell.length_c   1.000
_cell.angle_alpha   90.00
_cell.angle_beta   90.00
_cell.angle_gamma   90.00
#
_symmetry.space_group_name_H-M   'P 1'
#
loop_
_entity.id
_entity.type
_entity.pdbx_description
1 polymer ?
#
loop_
_entity_poly.entity_id
_entity_poly.type
_entity_poly.pdbx_seq_one_letter_code
_entity_poly.pdbx_strand_id
1 'polypeptide(L)'
;MPRPLTLDDDTPLGNKITSLIATDADGTSPGNKVRYELIGKGKSMRYFQIDPDMGTLTLRDDLRKEQDNEYQVKARSHFSFEKKSCRA
;
A
#
# COMPACT_ATOMS: atom_id res chain seq x y z
N MET A 1 -4.30 -7.92 13.58
CA MET A 1 -3.20 -7.22 14.27
C MET A 1 -2.35 -6.51 13.24
N PRO A 2 -2.18 -5.18 13.30
CA PRO A 2 -1.20 -4.50 12.47
C PRO A 2 0.20 -5.01 12.84
N ARG A 3 1.03 -5.31 11.83
CA ARG A 3 2.41 -5.73 12.06
C ARG A 3 3.28 -4.48 12.10
N PRO A 4 3.93 -4.15 13.24
CA PRO A 4 4.87 -3.05 13.26
C PRO A 4 6.06 -3.41 12.36
N LEU A 5 6.56 -2.41 11.64
CA LEU A 5 7.69 -2.54 10.75
C LEU A 5 8.75 -1.53 11.18
N THR A 6 9.95 -2.00 11.42
CA THR A 6 11.12 -1.17 11.73
C THR A 6 11.86 -0.89 10.44
N LEU A 7 12.21 0.37 10.21
CA LEU A 7 13.00 0.82 9.07
C LEU A 7 14.16 1.65 9.59
N ASP A 8 15.32 1.46 8.98
CA ASP A 8 16.46 2.35 9.20
C ASP A 8 16.20 3.67 8.47
N ASP A 9 16.55 4.77 9.11
CA ASP A 9 16.48 6.12 8.54
C ASP A 9 17.49 6.33 7.41
N ASP A 10 18.56 5.53 7.34
CA ASP A 10 19.50 5.46 6.20
C ASP A 10 18.98 4.59 5.03
N THR A 11 17.70 4.21 5.06
CA THR A 11 17.11 3.48 3.94
C THR A 11 17.15 4.33 2.67
N PRO A 12 17.74 3.84 1.56
CA PRO A 12 17.81 4.62 0.34
C PRO A 12 16.42 4.86 -0.27
N LEU A 13 16.29 5.99 -0.98
CA LEU A 13 15.08 6.32 -1.73
C LEU A 13 14.76 5.24 -2.76
N GLY A 14 13.47 4.91 -2.88
CA GLY A 14 12.97 3.84 -3.75
C GLY A 14 13.10 2.44 -3.15
N ASN A 15 13.68 2.28 -1.96
CA ASN A 15 13.80 0.96 -1.35
C ASN A 15 12.42 0.37 -1.02
N LYS A 16 12.30 -0.96 -1.20
CA LYS A 16 11.10 -1.70 -0.86
C LYS A 16 11.03 -1.93 0.64
N ILE A 17 10.03 -1.32 1.26
CA ILE A 17 9.74 -1.39 2.70
C ILE A 17 8.96 -2.68 3.00
N THR A 18 7.84 -2.85 2.30
CA THR A 18 6.97 -4.02 2.45
C THR A 18 6.14 -4.22 1.19
N SER A 19 5.46 -5.34 1.08
CA SER A 19 4.46 -5.58 0.03
C SER A 19 3.17 -6.07 0.66
N LEU A 20 2.07 -5.42 0.31
CA LEU A 20 0.74 -5.87 0.65
C LEU A 20 0.30 -6.93 -0.35
N ILE A 21 -0.12 -8.07 0.17
CA ILE A 21 -0.75 -9.14 -0.59
C ILE A 21 -2.20 -9.18 -0.13
N ALA A 22 -3.10 -8.70 -0.97
CA ALA A 22 -4.53 -8.87 -0.81
C ALA A 22 -4.95 -10.02 -1.73
N THR A 23 -5.32 -11.14 -1.11
CA THR A 23 -5.91 -12.29 -1.80
C THR A 23 -7.41 -12.06 -1.91
N ASP A 24 -7.92 -11.83 -3.12
CA ASP A 24 -9.36 -11.90 -3.37
C ASP A 24 -9.81 -13.37 -3.35
N ALA A 25 -10.98 -13.65 -2.78
CA ALA A 25 -11.52 -15.00 -2.75
C ALA A 25 -12.06 -15.45 -4.12
N ASP A 26 -12.31 -14.49 -5.03
CA ASP A 26 -12.75 -14.77 -6.40
C ASP A 26 -11.54 -15.12 -7.29
N GLY A 27 -11.23 -16.42 -7.34
CA GLY A 27 -10.09 -16.99 -8.07
C GLY A 27 -10.16 -16.94 -9.60
N THR A 28 -11.01 -16.11 -10.19
CA THR A 28 -11.26 -16.09 -11.64
C THR A 28 -10.79 -14.78 -12.28
N SER A 29 -9.65 -14.84 -12.96
CA SER A 29 -9.20 -13.80 -13.90
C SER A 29 -10.21 -13.66 -15.06
N PRO A 30 -10.42 -12.45 -15.62
CA PRO A 30 -9.62 -11.23 -15.50
C PRO A 30 -10.08 -10.25 -14.41
N GLY A 31 -11.08 -10.61 -13.59
CA GLY A 31 -11.67 -9.73 -12.57
C GLY A 31 -10.84 -9.57 -11.30
N ASN A 32 -9.80 -10.39 -11.12
CA ASN A 32 -8.95 -10.41 -9.93
C ASN A 32 -7.86 -9.33 -9.89
N LYS A 33 -8.02 -8.24 -10.65
CA LYS A 33 -7.09 -7.10 -10.58
C LYS A 33 -7.34 -6.32 -9.30
N VAL A 34 -6.52 -6.60 -8.29
CA VAL A 34 -6.50 -5.85 -7.04
C VAL A 34 -5.70 -4.58 -7.26
N ARG A 35 -6.31 -3.43 -6.96
CA ARG A 35 -5.59 -2.18 -6.89
C ARG A 35 -5.32 -1.78 -5.46
N TYR A 36 -4.12 -1.27 -5.22
CA TYR A 36 -3.70 -0.76 -3.93
C TYR A 36 -3.61 0.76 -3.97
N GLU A 37 -4.07 1.39 -2.90
CA GLU A 37 -4.03 2.83 -2.75
C GLU A 37 -3.57 3.17 -1.34
N LEU A 38 -2.62 4.10 -1.22
CA LEU A 38 -2.24 4.64 0.08
C LEU A 38 -3.35 5.58 0.53
N ILE A 39 -4.02 5.23 1.62
CA ILE A 39 -5.04 6.07 2.23
C ILE A 39 -4.48 6.65 3.52
N GLY A 40 -4.59 7.95 3.71
CA GLY A 40 -4.02 8.57 4.90
C GLY A 40 -4.04 10.08 4.79
N LYS A 41 -3.53 10.75 5.82
CA LYS A 41 -3.30 12.19 5.82
C LYS A 41 -1.97 12.46 6.51
N GLY A 42 -1.25 13.47 6.04
CA GLY A 42 0.00 13.94 6.65
C GLY A 42 1.27 13.34 6.06
N LYS A 43 2.27 13.15 6.92
CA LYS A 43 3.66 12.84 6.56
C LYS A 43 3.79 11.52 5.80
N SER A 44 2.99 10.51 6.15
CA SER A 44 3.06 9.19 5.53
C SER A 44 2.88 9.20 4.00
N MET A 45 1.99 10.04 3.45
CA MET A 45 1.81 10.14 1.99
C MET A 45 2.92 10.94 1.29
N ARG A 46 3.75 11.65 2.05
CA ARG A 46 4.88 12.41 1.52
C ARG A 46 6.15 11.56 1.45
N TYR A 47 6.38 10.75 2.49
CA TYR A 47 7.56 9.90 2.60
C TYR A 47 7.37 8.50 2.02
N PHE A 48 6.15 7.97 1.94
CA PHE A 48 5.87 6.63 1.42
C PHE A 48 4.96 6.68 0.19
N GLN A 49 5.15 5.72 -0.70
CA GLN A 49 4.29 5.49 -1.86
C GLN A 49 4.06 4.00 -2.05
N ILE A 50 2.91 3.62 -2.60
CA ILE A 50 2.57 2.22 -2.90
C ILE A 50 2.36 2.03 -4.39
N ASP A 51 2.90 0.94 -4.92
CA ASP A 51 2.62 0.50 -6.28
C ASP A 51 1.17 -0.02 -6.35
N PRO A 52 0.33 0.56 -7.22
CA PRO A 52 -1.09 0.21 -7.28
C PRO A 52 -1.35 -1.17 -7.87
N ASP A 53 -0.42 -1.74 -8.64
CA ASP A 53 -0.58 -3.05 -9.30
C ASP A 53 0.13 -4.15 -8.50
N MET A 54 1.32 -3.86 -7.95
CA MET A 54 2.11 -4.81 -7.17
C MET A 54 1.84 -4.78 -5.66
N GLY A 55 1.19 -3.73 -5.14
CA GLY A 55 1.00 -3.53 -3.70
C GLY A 55 2.30 -3.29 -2.95
N THR A 56 3.36 -2.86 -3.63
CA THR A 56 4.70 -2.69 -3.04
C THR A 56 4.86 -1.29 -2.46
N LEU A 57 5.07 -1.21 -1.14
CA LEU A 57 5.35 0.05 -0.44
C LEU A 57 6.84 0.38 -0.57
N THR A 58 7.13 1.56 -1.10
CA THR A 58 8.49 2.09 -1.28
C THR A 58 8.67 3.42 -0.59
N LEU A 59 9.93 3.71 -0.23
CA LEU A 59 10.30 5.00 0.33
C LEU A 59 10.41 6.05 -0.80
N ARG A 60 9.67 7.14 -0.70
CA ARG A 60 9.65 8.24 -1.67
C ARG A 60 10.56 9.39 -1.28
N ASP A 61 10.72 9.64 0.02
CA ASP A 61 11.53 10.75 0.54
C ASP A 61 12.30 10.31 1.80
N ASP A 62 13.34 11.04 2.14
CA ASP A 62 14.33 10.69 3.16
C ASP A 62 13.74 10.87 4.56
N LEU A 63 13.75 9.80 5.36
CA LEU A 63 13.19 9.79 6.71
C LEU A 63 14.00 10.69 7.66
N ARG A 64 15.29 10.93 7.37
CA ARG A 64 16.18 11.79 8.18
C ARG A 64 15.77 13.25 8.17
N LYS A 65 14.91 13.66 7.24
CA LYS A 65 14.37 15.04 7.17
C LYS A 65 13.36 15.33 8.27
N GLU A 66 12.85 14.29 8.93
CA GLU A 66 11.81 14.38 9.94
C GLU A 66 12.34 13.91 11.29
N GLN A 67 11.79 14.46 12.37
CA GLN A 67 12.17 14.09 13.74
C GLN A 67 11.28 12.97 14.30
N ASP A 68 10.29 12.50 13.53
CA ASP A 68 9.37 11.44 13.92
C ASP A 68 9.97 10.06 13.63
N ASN A 69 9.87 9.19 14.64
CA ASN A 69 10.30 7.78 14.55
C ASN A 69 9.13 6.81 14.27
N GLU A 70 7.90 7.31 14.21
CA GLU A 70 6.70 6.48 14.00
C GLU A 70 5.81 7.04 12.89
N TYR A 71 5.46 6.17 11.95
CA TYR A 71 4.60 6.52 10.82
C TYR A 71 3.41 5.57 10.72
N GLN A 72 2.21 6.14 10.72
CA GLN A 72 1.00 5.39 10.43
C GLN A 72 0.71 5.42 8.94
N VAL A 73 0.98 4.30 8.28
CA VAL A 73 0.62 4.08 6.87
C VAL A 73 -0.65 3.24 6.84
N LYS A 74 -1.70 3.77 6.20
CA LYS A 74 -2.89 2.97 5.89
C LYS A 74 -2.93 2.76 4.38
N ALA A 75 -3.26 1.55 3.96
CA ALA A 75 -3.46 1.21 2.56
C ALA A 75 -4.83 0.56 2.42
N ARG A 76 -5.47 0.85 1.30
CA ARG A 76 -6.75 0.25 0.91
C ARG A 76 -6.51 -0.57 -0.34
N SER A 77 -6.98 -1.81 -0.33
CA SER A 77 -7.15 -2.59 -1.55
C SER A 77 -8.59 -2.47 -2.02
N HIS A 78 -8.79 -2.27 -3.32
CA HIS A 78 -10.11 -2.32 -3.93
C HIS A 78 -10.09 -3.21 -5.18
N PHE A 79 -11.12 -4.02 -5.31
CA PHE A 79 -11.32 -4.93 -6.45
C PHE A 79 -12.21 -4.24 -7.46
N SER A 80 -11.83 -4.31 -8.74
CA SER A 80 -12.70 -3.85 -9.83
C SER A 80 -13.74 -4.94 -10.12
N PHE A 81 -14.61 -5.23 -9.15
CA PHE A 81 -15.75 -6.10 -9.40
C PHE A 81 -16.74 -5.29 -10.24
N GLU A 82 -16.74 -5.51 -11.56
CA GLU A 82 -17.86 -5.15 -12.40
C GLU A 82 -19.07 -5.88 -11.80
N LYS A 83 -19.93 -5.16 -11.07
CA LYS A 83 -21.21 -5.72 -10.63
C LYS A 83 -21.99 -6.08 -11.89
N LYS A 84 -21.84 -7.31 -12.38
CA LYS A 84 -22.80 -7.87 -13.32
C LYS A 84 -24.09 -8.03 -12.52
N SER A 85 -24.94 -7.04 -12.69
CA SER A 85 -26.36 -7.06 -12.32
C SER A 85 -26.94 -8.41 -12.73
N CYS A 86 -27.15 -9.30 -11.76
CA CYS A 86 -28.05 -10.42 -11.96
C CYS A 86 -29.43 -9.92 -11.54
N ARG A 87 -30.17 -9.48 -12.55
CA ARG A 87 -31.60 -9.15 -12.45
C ARG A 87 -32.35 -10.47 -12.40
N ALA A 88 -33.14 -10.69 -11.35
CA ALA A 88 -34.22 -11.66 -11.32
C ALA A 88 -35.43 -10.97 -10.68
#